data_AF-A0A2I0QHD0-F1
#
_entry.id   AF-A0A2I0QHD0-F1
#
_cell.length_a   1.000
_cell.length_b   1.000
_cell.length_c   1.000
_cell.angle_alpha   90.00
_cell.angle_beta   90.00
_cell.angle_gamma   90.00
#
_symmetry.space_group_name_H-M   'P 1'
#
loop_
_entity.id
_entity.type
_entity.pdbx_description
1 polymer ?
#
loop_
_entity_poly.entity_id
_entity_poly.type
_entity_poly.pdbx_seq_one_letter_code
_entity_poly.pdbx_strand_id
1 'polypeptide(L)'
;QIEVNETSYGNSYYFYYLTGEFGKGIIPMNNGTPFYTINSNPQICSNMHENQTCNKTWQVNATGAVGKTWEFFTIFNSTLAGNSQTGKVNITIINQSAHCGCDNGTYNYTCGETLMKSCVMNCNITYNSTCFTVGANNITINGNGYSITGNGDLGHNGIYANGKNKAIIKNFNIYNFSYGIYMSSSNNNFITNNTVNSNSRGIRLDYSSNNTLTKNTANNNTYYGFYLESSNNNTIINNTANSNDYGIDLSYSSNNNLNSNFVCGNINLDINSNNWQSSGDNNTCDKANKWKDSNITTGAIGCKWKCQINKANDIFDAVEMLEYLSGEKELENLTYPKAYYDLNNDEVITLFDVFALIDNIATSN
;
A
#
# COMPACT_ATOMS: atom_id res chain seq x y z
N GLN A 1 -9.81 15.24 19.26
CA GLN A 1 -9.88 15.26 20.73
C GLN A 1 -8.52 15.69 21.24
N ILE A 2 -8.44 16.65 22.16
CA ILE A 2 -7.19 17.13 22.75
C ILE A 2 -7.27 16.82 24.24
N GLU A 3 -6.27 16.11 24.77
CA GLU A 3 -6.15 15.74 26.18
C GLU A 3 -4.92 16.45 26.74
N VAL A 4 -5.09 17.10 27.89
CA VAL A 4 -4.01 17.82 28.58
C VAL A 4 -3.96 17.32 30.02
N ASN A 5 -2.80 16.80 30.41
CA ASN A 5 -2.55 16.26 31.75
C ASN A 5 -1.64 17.21 32.51
N GLU A 6 -2.06 17.67 33.68
CA GLU A 6 -1.25 18.59 34.50
C GLU A 6 -1.20 18.19 35.96
N THR A 7 0.01 18.18 36.51
CA THR A 7 0.31 18.03 37.94
C THR A 7 0.62 19.42 38.49
N SER A 8 -0.04 19.85 39.57
CA SER A 8 0.12 21.24 40.02
C SER A 8 0.41 21.49 41.48
N TYR A 9 0.96 22.68 41.73
CA TYR A 9 0.91 23.42 42.98
C TYR A 9 -0.24 24.44 42.92
N GLY A 10 -1.43 24.10 43.43
CA GLY A 10 -2.25 25.08 44.16
C GLY A 10 -3.46 25.83 43.55
N ASN A 11 -4.02 25.60 42.34
CA ASN A 11 -4.69 26.74 41.61
C ASN A 11 -5.82 26.50 40.55
N SER A 12 -6.24 27.60 39.87
CA SER A 12 -7.21 27.65 38.76
C SER A 12 -6.59 27.68 37.35
N TYR A 13 -7.13 26.89 36.41
CA TYR A 13 -6.58 26.64 35.06
C TYR A 13 -7.54 27.03 33.93
N TYR A 14 -6.99 27.53 32.82
CA TYR A 14 -7.71 27.91 31.60
C TYR A 14 -6.90 27.47 30.36
N PHE A 15 -7.54 27.26 29.20
CA PHE A 15 -6.92 26.69 27.99
C PHE A 15 -6.88 27.67 26.80
N TYR A 16 -5.75 27.73 26.08
CA TYR A 16 -5.36 28.82 25.16
C TYR A 16 -4.70 28.31 23.86
N TYR A 17 -4.75 29.10 22.78
CA TYR A 17 -3.93 28.95 21.57
C TYR A 17 -3.43 30.33 21.06
N LEU A 18 -2.31 30.38 20.34
CA LEU A 18 -1.46 31.59 20.22
C LEU A 18 -1.58 32.39 18.91
N THR A 19 -2.47 32.05 17.98
CA THR A 19 -2.43 32.63 16.63
C THR A 19 -3.77 33.22 16.19
N GLY A 20 -3.95 34.52 16.50
CA GLY A 20 -5.03 35.38 16.00
C GLY A 20 -5.19 36.63 16.85
N GLU A 21 -5.52 37.78 16.25
CA GLU A 21 -5.63 39.13 16.87
C GLU A 21 -6.70 39.28 17.97
N PHE A 22 -7.27 38.18 18.46
CA PHE A 22 -8.20 38.20 19.58
C PHE A 22 -7.41 37.94 20.87
N GLY A 23 -7.67 38.80 21.86
CA GLY A 23 -6.97 38.82 23.14
C GLY A 23 -6.75 37.42 23.71
N LYS A 24 -5.59 37.25 24.34
CA LYS A 24 -5.11 36.03 25.02
C LYS A 24 -6.30 35.18 25.55
N GLY A 25 -6.64 34.09 24.87
CA GLY A 25 -7.12 32.90 25.59
C GLY A 25 -8.52 32.37 25.56
N ILE A 26 -9.27 32.59 24.50
CA ILE A 26 -10.56 31.93 24.35
C ILE A 26 -10.58 31.29 22.97
N ILE A 27 -10.66 29.95 22.90
CA ILE A 27 -11.10 29.26 21.69
C ILE A 27 -12.54 29.71 21.42
N PRO A 28 -12.82 30.44 20.32
CA PRO A 28 -14.14 30.98 20.08
C PRO A 28 -15.21 29.88 20.04
N MET A 29 -16.42 30.20 20.50
CA MET A 29 -17.57 29.29 20.39
C MET A 29 -18.26 29.37 19.01
N ASN A 30 -17.88 30.36 18.19
CA ASN A 30 -18.50 30.64 16.91
C ASN A 30 -17.59 30.22 15.76
N ASN A 31 -18.20 29.74 14.67
CA ASN A 31 -17.51 29.41 13.42
C ASN A 31 -16.83 30.67 12.82
N GLY A 32 -15.63 30.52 12.28
CA GLY A 32 -14.85 31.64 11.70
C GLY A 32 -13.42 31.80 12.25
N THR A 33 -12.97 30.88 13.11
CA THR A 33 -11.59 30.83 13.61
C THR A 33 -10.98 29.45 13.43
N PRO A 34 -9.64 29.33 13.35
CA PRO A 34 -8.95 28.09 12.99
C PRO A 34 -9.35 26.86 13.81
N PHE A 35 -9.76 27.09 15.06
CA PHE A 35 -10.45 26.11 15.89
C PHE A 35 -11.60 26.80 16.62
N TYR A 36 -12.75 26.13 16.72
CA TYR A 36 -13.85 26.56 17.59
C TYR A 36 -14.33 25.39 18.45
N THR A 37 -14.73 25.68 19.69
CA THR A 37 -15.11 24.63 20.65
C THR A 37 -16.49 24.06 20.36
N ILE A 38 -16.67 22.76 20.62
CA ILE A 38 -17.98 22.08 20.59
C ILE A 38 -18.59 22.04 22.00
N ASN A 39 -17.74 22.04 23.03
CA ASN A 39 -18.14 22.01 24.44
C ASN A 39 -18.05 23.40 25.07
N SER A 40 -18.62 23.57 26.27
CA SER A 40 -18.48 24.80 27.06
C SER A 40 -17.00 25.14 27.31
N ASN A 41 -16.62 26.40 27.12
CA ASN A 41 -15.25 26.91 27.27
C ASN A 41 -15.30 28.26 28.03
N PRO A 42 -14.38 28.57 28.97
CA PRO A 42 -13.29 27.72 29.49
C PRO A 42 -13.73 26.61 30.44
N GLN A 43 -13.00 25.48 30.40
CA GLN A 43 -13.07 24.42 31.41
C GLN A 43 -12.14 24.77 32.57
N ILE A 44 -12.66 24.73 33.80
CA ILE A 44 -11.95 25.19 35.00
C ILE A 44 -11.68 24.00 35.93
N CYS A 45 -10.45 23.91 36.44
CA CYS A 45 -10.12 23.20 37.68
C CYS A 45 -9.89 24.25 38.76
N SER A 46 -10.28 24.02 40.01
CA SER A 46 -10.07 24.96 41.13
C SER A 46 -9.72 24.20 42.40
N ASN A 47 -9.15 24.90 43.39
CA ASN A 47 -8.75 24.34 44.70
C ASN A 47 -7.81 23.13 44.61
N MET A 48 -6.93 23.11 43.60
CA MET A 48 -5.92 22.07 43.51
C MET A 48 -4.82 22.29 44.56
N HIS A 49 -4.26 21.21 45.11
CA HIS A 49 -3.10 21.21 46.01
C HIS A 49 -1.88 20.61 45.32
N GLU A 50 -0.70 20.76 45.93
CA GLU A 50 0.56 20.15 45.45
C GLU A 50 0.38 18.67 45.12
N ASN A 51 0.94 18.23 43.99
CA ASN A 51 0.88 16.86 43.46
C ASN A 51 -0.51 16.35 43.07
N GLN A 52 -1.53 17.22 43.02
CA GLN A 52 -2.81 16.87 42.44
C GLN A 52 -2.80 17.04 40.92
N THR A 53 -3.54 16.16 40.24
CA THR A 53 -3.69 16.16 38.79
C THR A 53 -5.13 16.50 38.42
N CYS A 54 -5.32 17.37 37.43
CA CYS A 54 -6.64 17.64 36.85
C CYS A 54 -6.63 17.33 35.36
N ASN A 55 -7.41 16.32 34.96
CA ASN A 55 -7.55 15.95 33.55
C ASN A 55 -8.83 16.58 33.00
N LYS A 56 -8.67 17.47 32.02
CA LYS A 56 -9.80 18.07 31.29
C LYS A 56 -9.67 17.75 29.81
N THR A 57 -10.78 17.31 29.23
CA THR A 57 -10.88 16.99 27.82
C THR A 57 -11.96 17.87 27.20
N TRP A 58 -11.67 18.49 26.06
CA TRP A 58 -12.70 19.12 25.24
C TRP A 58 -12.53 18.78 23.77
N GLN A 59 -13.60 18.99 23.02
CA GLN A 59 -13.67 18.78 21.59
C GLN A 59 -13.69 20.13 20.87
N VAL A 60 -12.93 20.22 19.79
CA VAL A 60 -12.87 21.39 18.90
C VAL A 60 -13.12 20.93 17.48
N ASN A 61 -13.77 21.78 16.69
CA ASN A 61 -13.75 21.70 15.24
C ASN A 61 -12.57 22.50 14.70
N ALA A 62 -11.91 22.01 13.65
CA ALA A 62 -10.79 22.68 13.01
C ALA A 62 -11.22 23.20 11.62
N THR A 63 -11.10 24.51 11.40
CA THR A 63 -11.43 25.16 10.11
C THR A 63 -10.27 26.02 9.59
N GLY A 64 -9.12 25.98 10.26
CA GLY A 64 -7.91 26.69 9.85
C GLY A 64 -7.27 26.09 8.60
N ALA A 65 -6.30 26.82 8.04
CA ALA A 65 -5.58 26.38 6.85
C ALA A 65 -4.84 25.05 7.10
N VAL A 66 -5.07 24.09 6.20
CA VAL A 66 -4.39 22.79 6.18
C VAL A 66 -2.87 22.97 6.03
N GLY A 67 -2.09 22.17 6.75
CA GLY A 67 -0.63 22.21 6.80
C GLY A 67 -0.06 23.24 7.77
N LYS A 68 -0.90 24.04 8.43
CA LYS A 68 -0.46 24.98 9.48
C LYS A 68 -0.43 24.33 10.84
N THR A 69 0.63 24.60 11.59
CA THR A 69 0.83 24.20 12.99
C THR A 69 0.40 25.34 13.92
N TRP A 70 -0.28 24.98 15.00
CA TRP A 70 -0.89 25.86 15.98
C TRP A 70 -0.46 25.43 17.38
N GLU A 71 0.02 26.38 18.18
CA GLU A 71 0.46 26.11 19.55
C GLU A 71 -0.71 26.23 20.53
N PHE A 72 -0.88 25.22 21.39
CA PHE A 72 -1.86 25.16 22.48
C PHE A 72 -1.15 25.12 23.83
N PHE A 73 -1.69 25.78 24.85
CA PHE A 73 -1.15 25.81 26.21
C PHE A 73 -2.24 26.17 27.21
N THR A 74 -1.93 26.11 28.49
CA THR A 74 -2.83 26.53 29.57
C THR A 74 -2.24 27.72 30.30
N ILE A 75 -3.09 28.62 30.80
CA ILE A 75 -2.69 29.65 31.76
C ILE A 75 -3.31 29.26 33.09
N PHE A 76 -2.51 29.35 34.14
CA PHE A 76 -2.94 29.15 35.50
C PHE A 76 -2.51 30.32 36.36
N ASN A 77 -3.31 30.63 37.38
CA ASN A 77 -2.99 31.71 38.30
C ASN A 77 -2.68 31.15 39.67
N SER A 78 -1.47 31.41 40.18
CA SER A 78 -1.03 30.87 41.47
C SER A 78 -0.91 31.84 42.62
N THR A 79 -1.26 31.38 43.82
CA THR A 79 -0.96 32.10 45.07
C THR A 79 0.53 32.34 45.29
N LEU A 80 1.40 31.56 44.62
CA LEU A 80 2.86 31.65 44.69
C LEU A 80 3.49 32.47 43.54
N ALA A 81 2.81 32.56 42.39
CA ALA A 81 3.26 33.27 41.19
C ALA A 81 2.05 33.67 40.32
N GLY A 82 1.89 34.97 40.08
CA GLY A 82 0.81 35.48 39.24
C GLY A 82 0.96 35.04 37.77
N ASN A 83 -0.16 34.68 37.13
CA ASN A 83 -0.32 34.44 35.69
C ASN A 83 0.82 33.65 35.01
N SER A 84 0.89 32.34 35.28
CA SER A 84 1.87 31.42 34.69
C SER A 84 1.27 30.59 33.53
N GLN A 85 2.11 30.02 32.67
CA GLN A 85 1.69 29.20 31.53
C GLN A 85 2.35 27.82 31.54
N THR A 86 1.71 26.82 30.93
CA THR A 86 2.28 25.49 30.74
C THR A 86 3.12 25.35 29.47
N GLY A 87 3.75 24.18 29.34
CA GLY A 87 4.44 23.79 28.12
C GLY A 87 3.48 23.79 26.92
N LYS A 88 3.99 24.19 25.76
CA LYS A 88 3.18 24.30 24.55
C LYS A 88 3.08 22.96 23.83
N VAL A 89 1.89 22.67 23.32
CA VAL A 89 1.59 21.52 22.46
C VAL A 89 1.33 22.01 21.04
N ASN A 90 2.02 21.43 20.06
CA ASN A 90 1.85 21.78 18.65
C ASN A 90 0.82 20.87 17.97
N ILE A 91 -0.21 21.48 17.38
CA ILE A 91 -1.27 20.78 16.65
C ILE A 91 -1.28 21.27 15.20
N THR A 92 -1.15 20.34 14.25
CA THR A 92 -1.19 20.67 12.81
C THR A 92 -2.52 20.26 12.21
N ILE A 93 -3.22 21.20 11.55
CA ILE A 93 -4.43 20.87 10.80
C ILE A 93 -4.01 20.15 9.54
N ILE A 94 -4.39 18.88 9.41
CA ILE A 94 -4.17 18.10 8.19
C ILE A 94 -5.47 18.04 7.40
N ASN A 95 -5.36 17.88 6.08
CA ASN A 95 -6.53 17.55 5.28
C ASN A 95 -6.99 16.18 5.77
N GLN A 96 -8.18 16.08 6.35
CA GLN A 96 -8.77 14.77 6.59
C GLN A 96 -9.01 14.19 5.21
N SER A 97 -8.13 13.26 4.80
CA SER A 97 -8.35 12.51 3.58
C SER A 97 -9.67 11.79 3.74
N ALA A 98 -10.55 11.85 2.74
CA ALA A 98 -11.82 11.12 2.81
C ALA A 98 -11.50 9.66 3.16
N HIS A 99 -12.31 9.02 3.99
CA HIS A 99 -12.10 7.61 4.23
C HIS A 99 -12.73 6.83 3.06
N CYS A 100 -12.07 5.76 2.66
CA CYS A 100 -12.69 4.72 1.84
C CYS A 100 -12.70 3.43 2.68
N GLY A 101 -13.62 2.52 2.44
CA GLY A 101 -13.77 1.33 3.26
C GLY A 101 -15.10 1.26 4.00
N CYS A 102 -15.03 0.96 5.29
CA CYS A 102 -16.18 0.74 6.14
C CYS A 102 -16.79 2.09 6.54
N ASP A 103 -18.12 2.17 6.51
CA ASP A 103 -18.82 3.42 6.82
C ASP A 103 -18.81 3.71 8.34
N ASN A 104 -18.12 4.79 8.70
CA ASN A 104 -18.04 5.40 10.03
C ASN A 104 -18.80 6.75 10.13
N GLY A 105 -19.69 7.09 9.18
CA GLY A 105 -20.65 8.20 9.31
C GLY A 105 -20.12 9.62 9.08
N THR A 106 -18.93 9.82 8.50
CA THR A 106 -18.36 11.17 8.27
C THR A 106 -17.55 11.24 6.96
N TYR A 107 -18.08 10.66 5.87
CA TYR A 107 -17.49 10.42 4.54
C TYR A 107 -16.79 9.07 4.40
N ASN A 108 -17.46 8.09 3.80
CA ASN A 108 -16.86 6.82 3.41
C ASN A 108 -17.28 6.43 2.01
N TYR A 109 -16.30 6.34 1.11
CA TYR A 109 -16.51 5.63 -0.13
C TYR A 109 -16.48 4.14 0.15
N THR A 110 -17.58 3.43 -0.13
CA THR A 110 -17.64 1.96 -0.03
C THR A 110 -17.25 1.29 -1.35
N CYS A 111 -17.03 -0.03 -1.35
CA CYS A 111 -16.89 -0.76 -2.61
C CYS A 111 -18.17 -0.61 -3.47
N GLY A 112 -18.00 -0.48 -4.78
CA GLY A 112 -19.03 -0.13 -5.75
C GLY A 112 -19.02 1.36 -6.12
N GLU A 113 -18.32 2.21 -5.36
CA GLU A 113 -18.37 3.66 -5.57
C GLU A 113 -17.27 4.21 -6.50
N THR A 114 -17.53 5.42 -6.99
CA THR A 114 -16.60 6.21 -7.79
C THR A 114 -15.92 7.26 -6.92
N LEU A 115 -14.61 7.11 -6.73
CA LEU A 115 -13.76 7.97 -5.91
C LEU A 115 -13.48 9.30 -6.62
N MET A 116 -14.18 10.36 -6.21
CA MET A 116 -14.01 11.71 -6.79
C MET A 116 -12.94 12.54 -6.08
N LYS A 117 -12.46 12.09 -4.91
CA LYS A 117 -11.44 12.75 -4.10
C LYS A 117 -10.46 11.71 -3.56
N SER A 118 -9.29 12.16 -3.13
CA SER A 118 -8.32 11.30 -2.46
C SER A 118 -8.91 10.63 -1.23
N CYS A 119 -8.62 9.34 -1.04
CA CYS A 119 -9.09 8.58 0.10
C CYS A 119 -8.03 7.69 0.74
N VAL A 120 -8.25 7.36 2.02
CA VAL A 120 -7.42 6.41 2.78
C VAL A 120 -8.33 5.33 3.36
N MET A 121 -7.99 4.07 3.10
CA MET A 121 -8.74 2.94 3.62
C MET A 121 -8.66 2.82 5.14
N ASN A 122 -9.74 2.35 5.75
CA ASN A 122 -9.87 2.18 7.20
C ASN A 122 -10.16 0.74 7.66
N CYS A 123 -10.43 -0.19 6.75
CA CYS A 123 -10.77 -1.58 7.07
C CYS A 123 -10.56 -2.51 5.88
N ASN A 124 -10.52 -3.82 6.14
CA ASN A 124 -10.58 -4.86 5.10
C ASN A 124 -12.01 -4.99 4.56
N ILE A 125 -12.16 -5.22 3.25
CA ILE A 125 -13.46 -5.34 2.59
C ILE A 125 -13.49 -6.62 1.74
N THR A 126 -14.63 -7.31 1.75
CA THR A 126 -14.96 -8.34 0.75
C THR A 126 -16.11 -7.84 -0.12
N TYR A 127 -15.95 -7.91 -1.44
CA TYR A 127 -16.95 -7.37 -2.37
C TYR A 127 -17.00 -8.17 -3.67
N ASN A 128 -18.20 -8.49 -4.12
CA ASN A 128 -18.48 -9.38 -5.26
C ASN A 128 -18.65 -8.66 -6.60
N SER A 129 -18.26 -7.38 -6.69
CA SER A 129 -18.23 -6.64 -7.94
C SER A 129 -16.99 -5.74 -8.00
N THR A 130 -16.94 -4.77 -8.91
CA THR A 130 -15.83 -3.81 -8.95
C THR A 130 -15.81 -2.98 -7.67
N CYS A 131 -14.72 -3.02 -6.90
CA CYS A 131 -14.69 -2.33 -5.60
C CYS A 131 -14.50 -0.82 -5.77
N PHE A 132 -13.36 -0.32 -6.25
CA PHE A 132 -13.18 1.13 -6.38
C PHE A 132 -13.02 1.56 -7.84
N THR A 133 -13.84 2.53 -8.27
CA THR A 133 -13.63 3.21 -9.55
C THR A 133 -12.97 4.57 -9.33
N VAL A 134 -11.84 4.83 -9.99
CA VAL A 134 -11.17 6.14 -9.96
C VAL A 134 -12.03 7.14 -10.74
N GLY A 135 -12.55 8.15 -10.04
CA GLY A 135 -13.49 9.13 -10.61
C GLY A 135 -12.85 10.41 -11.11
N ALA A 136 -11.74 10.83 -10.51
CA ALA A 136 -11.08 12.10 -10.79
C ALA A 136 -9.59 11.94 -11.10
N ASN A 137 -9.05 12.90 -11.84
CA ASN A 137 -7.60 13.03 -12.04
C ASN A 137 -6.95 13.57 -10.77
N ASN A 138 -5.64 13.33 -10.60
CA ASN A 138 -4.86 13.93 -9.52
C ASN A 138 -5.40 13.62 -8.10
N ILE A 139 -5.84 12.39 -7.88
CA ILE A 139 -6.26 11.90 -6.57
C ILE A 139 -5.35 10.78 -6.08
N THR A 140 -5.23 10.66 -4.77
CA THR A 140 -4.51 9.55 -4.11
C THR A 140 -5.51 8.62 -3.46
N ILE A 141 -5.42 7.35 -3.81
CA ILE A 141 -6.20 6.27 -3.24
C ILE A 141 -5.20 5.40 -2.50
N ASN A 142 -5.29 5.38 -1.17
CA ASN A 142 -4.31 4.74 -0.29
C ASN A 142 -4.98 3.61 0.50
N GLY A 143 -4.60 2.36 0.21
CA GLY A 143 -5.11 1.18 0.88
C GLY A 143 -4.64 1.06 2.33
N ASN A 144 -3.63 1.82 2.75
CA ASN A 144 -3.13 1.85 4.12
C ASN A 144 -2.81 0.46 4.71
N GLY A 145 -2.47 -0.52 3.86
CA GLY A 145 -2.23 -1.91 4.22
C GLY A 145 -3.50 -2.77 4.37
N TYR A 146 -4.68 -2.22 4.18
CA TYR A 146 -5.94 -2.97 4.21
C TYR A 146 -6.18 -3.72 2.91
N SER A 147 -6.99 -4.78 3.01
CA SER A 147 -7.33 -5.65 1.89
C SER A 147 -8.67 -5.29 1.24
N ILE A 148 -8.73 -5.47 -0.08
CA ILE A 148 -9.97 -5.66 -0.82
C ILE A 148 -9.94 -7.06 -1.44
N THR A 149 -10.98 -7.84 -1.17
CA THR A 149 -11.06 -9.23 -1.60
C THR A 149 -12.31 -9.45 -2.43
N GLY A 150 -12.14 -9.93 -3.65
CA GLY A 150 -13.21 -10.35 -4.52
C GLY A 150 -13.71 -11.76 -4.19
N ASN A 151 -14.65 -12.25 -5.01
CA ASN A 151 -15.18 -13.62 -4.91
C ASN A 151 -14.72 -14.54 -6.05
N GLY A 152 -13.80 -14.10 -6.90
CA GLY A 152 -13.31 -14.84 -8.07
C GLY A 152 -14.19 -14.74 -9.31
N ASP A 153 -15.29 -13.97 -9.27
CA ASP A 153 -16.17 -13.80 -10.44
C ASP A 153 -15.47 -13.06 -11.60
N LEU A 154 -15.82 -13.48 -12.82
CA LEU A 154 -15.31 -12.87 -14.04
C LEU A 154 -15.84 -11.44 -14.23
N GLY A 155 -14.99 -10.56 -14.75
CA GLY A 155 -15.38 -9.19 -15.16
C GLY A 155 -15.34 -8.12 -14.07
N HIS A 156 -15.02 -8.48 -12.82
CA HIS A 156 -14.93 -7.53 -11.71
C HIS A 156 -13.48 -7.11 -11.40
N ASN A 157 -13.30 -5.88 -10.95
CA ASN A 157 -11.99 -5.29 -10.70
C ASN A 157 -11.82 -4.91 -9.21
N GLY A 158 -10.63 -5.08 -8.65
CA GLY A 158 -10.33 -4.50 -7.34
C GLY A 158 -10.37 -2.97 -7.42
N ILE A 159 -9.52 -2.41 -8.28
CA ILE A 159 -9.49 -0.97 -8.59
C ILE A 159 -9.55 -0.78 -10.11
N TYR A 160 -10.45 0.07 -10.58
CA TYR A 160 -10.64 0.37 -12.01
C TYR A 160 -10.52 1.86 -12.30
N ALA A 161 -9.81 2.21 -13.36
CA ALA A 161 -9.74 3.58 -13.88
C ALA A 161 -9.96 3.59 -15.40
N ASN A 162 -10.78 4.53 -15.89
CA ASN A 162 -10.96 4.78 -17.31
C ASN A 162 -10.81 6.27 -17.63
N GLY A 163 -9.84 6.61 -18.47
CA GLY A 163 -9.56 8.00 -18.85
C GLY A 163 -9.08 8.87 -17.70
N LYS A 164 -8.50 8.27 -16.64
CA LYS A 164 -8.04 9.02 -15.45
C LYS A 164 -6.53 9.09 -15.40
N ASN A 165 -6.03 10.29 -15.12
CA ASN A 165 -4.62 10.61 -15.20
C ASN A 165 -4.11 11.17 -13.87
N LYS A 166 -2.82 10.97 -13.59
CA LYS A 166 -2.15 11.48 -12.39
C LYS A 166 -2.75 10.95 -11.08
N ALA A 167 -3.45 9.83 -11.11
CA ALA A 167 -3.88 9.14 -9.91
C ALA A 167 -2.70 8.43 -9.26
N ILE A 168 -2.72 8.35 -7.93
CA ILE A 168 -1.78 7.58 -7.13
C ILE A 168 -2.54 6.47 -6.45
N ILE A 169 -2.26 5.21 -6.77
CA ILE A 169 -2.86 4.02 -6.15
C ILE A 169 -1.76 3.32 -5.36
N LYS A 170 -1.92 3.24 -4.03
CA LYS A 170 -0.85 2.72 -3.17
C LYS A 170 -1.30 1.94 -1.95
N ASN A 171 -0.42 1.06 -1.46
CA ASN A 171 -0.54 0.35 -0.19
C ASN A 171 -1.81 -0.50 -0.06
N PHE A 172 -2.28 -1.10 -1.15
CA PHE A 172 -3.39 -2.06 -1.11
C PHE A 172 -2.91 -3.49 -1.02
N ASN A 173 -3.74 -4.34 -0.41
CA ASN A 173 -3.70 -5.79 -0.57
C ASN A 173 -4.95 -6.21 -1.38
N ILE A 174 -4.81 -6.76 -2.58
CA ILE A 174 -5.90 -7.00 -3.54
C ILE A 174 -5.91 -8.46 -3.99
N TYR A 175 -7.03 -9.15 -3.77
CA TYR A 175 -7.15 -10.59 -4.01
C TYR A 175 -8.46 -10.97 -4.69
N ASN A 176 -8.48 -12.10 -5.41
CA ASN A 176 -9.68 -12.77 -5.92
C ASN A 176 -10.57 -11.93 -6.86
N PHE A 177 -9.97 -11.05 -7.68
CA PHE A 177 -10.66 -10.33 -8.75
C PHE A 177 -10.29 -10.87 -10.15
N SER A 178 -11.08 -10.51 -11.17
CA SER A 178 -10.67 -10.73 -12.56
C SER A 178 -9.47 -9.86 -12.93
N TYR A 179 -9.45 -8.62 -12.45
CA TYR A 179 -8.30 -7.73 -12.54
C TYR A 179 -8.09 -7.09 -11.17
N GLY A 180 -6.91 -7.24 -10.57
CA GLY A 180 -6.65 -6.61 -9.28
C GLY A 180 -6.65 -5.07 -9.41
N ILE A 181 -5.82 -4.55 -10.32
CA ILE A 181 -5.84 -3.13 -10.72
C ILE A 181 -5.93 -3.06 -12.25
N TYR A 182 -6.94 -2.36 -12.77
CA TYR A 182 -7.13 -2.17 -14.20
C TYR A 182 -7.20 -0.68 -14.57
N MET A 183 -6.27 -0.26 -15.43
CA MET A 183 -6.21 1.07 -16.01
C MET A 183 -6.49 1.01 -17.51
N SER A 184 -7.55 1.67 -17.95
CA SER A 184 -7.92 1.78 -19.36
C SER A 184 -7.80 3.23 -19.83
N SER A 185 -7.12 3.48 -20.94
CA SER A 185 -6.92 4.83 -21.51
C SER A 185 -6.44 5.87 -20.48
N SER A 186 -5.64 5.44 -19.51
CA SER A 186 -5.32 6.17 -18.29
C SER A 186 -3.80 6.37 -18.18
N ASN A 187 -3.35 7.62 -18.30
CA ASN A 187 -1.96 7.97 -18.50
C ASN A 187 -1.37 8.70 -17.28
N ASN A 188 -0.04 8.67 -17.13
CA ASN A 188 0.66 9.46 -16.09
C ASN A 188 0.24 9.10 -14.65
N ASN A 189 -0.15 7.86 -14.38
CA ASN A 189 -0.53 7.40 -13.05
C ASN A 189 0.65 6.73 -12.32
N PHE A 190 0.56 6.70 -10.99
CA PHE A 190 1.52 6.06 -10.11
C PHE A 190 0.84 4.91 -9.38
N ILE A 191 1.27 3.67 -9.64
CA ILE A 191 0.79 2.47 -8.96
C ILE A 191 1.96 1.97 -8.13
N THR A 192 1.89 2.10 -6.80
CA THR A 192 3.07 1.85 -5.96
C THR A 192 2.77 1.09 -4.67
N ASN A 193 3.65 0.16 -4.32
CA ASN A 193 3.57 -0.57 -3.05
C ASN A 193 2.23 -1.30 -2.84
N ASN A 194 1.70 -1.93 -3.89
CA ASN A 194 0.49 -2.74 -3.80
C ASN A 194 0.84 -4.22 -3.89
N THR A 195 0.17 -5.04 -3.09
CA THR A 195 0.14 -6.51 -3.20
C THR A 195 -1.12 -6.88 -3.97
N VAL A 196 -0.98 -7.47 -5.16
CA VAL A 196 -2.06 -7.72 -6.12
C VAL A 196 -1.99 -9.19 -6.56
N ASN A 197 -2.27 -10.08 -5.62
CA ASN A 197 -2.02 -11.52 -5.75
C ASN A 197 -3.32 -12.31 -5.93
N SER A 198 -3.23 -13.52 -6.46
CA SER A 198 -4.38 -14.44 -6.56
C SER A 198 -5.59 -13.83 -7.28
N ASN A 199 -5.35 -12.98 -8.28
CA ASN A 199 -6.36 -12.48 -9.20
C ASN A 199 -6.24 -13.24 -10.52
N SER A 200 -7.21 -13.12 -11.42
CA SER A 200 -7.03 -13.66 -12.78
C SER A 200 -5.89 -12.91 -13.49
N ARG A 201 -5.81 -11.59 -13.31
CA ARG A 201 -4.67 -10.74 -13.71
C ARG A 201 -4.36 -9.75 -12.59
N GLY A 202 -3.10 -9.55 -12.28
CA GLY A 202 -2.66 -8.64 -11.23
C GLY A 202 -2.91 -7.19 -11.61
N ILE A 203 -1.97 -6.58 -12.34
CA ILE A 203 -2.04 -5.19 -12.79
C ILE A 203 -2.14 -5.15 -14.33
N ARG A 204 -3.23 -4.59 -14.86
CA ARG A 204 -3.47 -4.43 -16.31
C ARG A 204 -3.50 -2.96 -16.72
N LEU A 205 -2.76 -2.62 -17.78
CA LEU A 205 -2.79 -1.33 -18.47
C LEU A 205 -3.20 -1.54 -19.93
N ASP A 206 -4.33 -0.95 -20.35
CA ASP A 206 -4.78 -0.95 -21.74
C ASP A 206 -4.75 0.48 -22.28
N TYR A 207 -4.08 0.70 -23.41
CA TYR A 207 -3.95 2.02 -24.04
C TYR A 207 -3.50 3.14 -23.07
N SER A 208 -2.63 2.78 -22.13
CA SER A 208 -2.32 3.55 -20.92
C SER A 208 -0.82 3.80 -20.84
N SER A 209 -0.39 4.96 -21.32
CA SER A 209 1.02 5.33 -21.49
C SER A 209 1.54 6.23 -20.36
N ASN A 210 2.87 6.29 -20.23
CA ASN A 210 3.56 7.17 -19.27
C ASN A 210 3.23 6.91 -17.79
N ASN A 211 2.80 5.70 -17.41
CA ASN A 211 2.56 5.31 -16.02
C ASN A 211 3.84 4.83 -15.34
N THR A 212 3.88 4.96 -14.02
CA THR A 212 4.98 4.47 -13.17
C THR A 212 4.45 3.39 -12.23
N LEU A 213 4.97 2.17 -12.37
CA LEU A 213 4.66 1.01 -11.54
C LEU A 213 5.89 0.71 -10.69
N THR A 214 5.79 0.89 -9.38
CA THR A 214 6.97 0.76 -8.50
C THR A 214 6.70 0.03 -7.21
N LYS A 215 7.51 -0.99 -6.90
CA LYS A 215 7.39 -1.79 -5.66
C LYS A 215 6.06 -2.51 -5.52
N ASN A 216 5.42 -2.91 -6.62
CA ASN A 216 4.23 -3.74 -6.55
C ASN A 216 4.61 -5.22 -6.59
N THR A 217 3.83 -6.04 -5.90
CA THR A 217 3.93 -7.50 -5.90
C THR A 217 2.68 -8.06 -6.58
N ALA A 218 2.82 -8.82 -7.66
CA ALA A 218 1.71 -9.44 -8.38
C ALA A 218 2.00 -10.92 -8.61
N ASN A 219 1.84 -11.70 -7.54
CA ASN A 219 2.15 -13.13 -7.51
C ASN A 219 0.91 -14.00 -7.62
N ASN A 220 1.08 -15.24 -8.09
CA ASN A 220 0.03 -16.26 -8.10
C ASN A 220 -1.25 -15.82 -8.83
N ASN A 221 -1.16 -14.90 -9.79
CA ASN A 221 -2.29 -14.56 -10.65
C ASN A 221 -2.45 -15.64 -11.73
N THR A 222 -3.69 -15.97 -12.08
CA THR A 222 -3.99 -17.08 -13.00
C THR A 222 -3.30 -16.91 -14.36
N TYR A 223 -3.29 -15.70 -14.90
CA TYR A 223 -2.70 -15.40 -16.21
C TYR A 223 -1.49 -14.47 -16.09
N TYR A 224 -1.69 -13.20 -15.76
CA TYR A 224 -0.63 -12.20 -15.85
C TYR A 224 -0.35 -11.55 -14.50
N GLY A 225 0.92 -11.42 -14.12
CA GLY A 225 1.33 -10.54 -13.02
C GLY A 225 1.12 -9.08 -13.41
N PHE A 226 1.81 -8.65 -14.47
CA PHE A 226 1.70 -7.35 -15.10
C PHE A 226 1.40 -7.51 -16.58
N TYR A 227 0.31 -6.91 -17.06
CA TYR A 227 -0.07 -6.93 -18.47
C TYR A 227 -0.23 -5.52 -19.03
N LEU A 228 0.57 -5.17 -20.03
CA LEU A 228 0.55 -3.88 -20.70
C LEU A 228 0.22 -4.08 -22.18
N GLU A 229 -1.02 -3.75 -22.54
CA GLU A 229 -1.51 -3.85 -23.91
C GLU A 229 -1.56 -2.46 -24.56
N SER A 230 -0.88 -2.30 -25.70
CA SER A 230 -0.82 -1.03 -26.45
C SER A 230 -0.47 0.19 -25.57
N SER A 231 0.41 -0.02 -24.59
CA SER A 231 0.70 0.91 -23.50
C SER A 231 2.19 1.28 -23.50
N ASN A 232 2.49 2.49 -23.94
CA ASN A 232 3.86 2.91 -24.27
C ASN A 232 4.50 3.78 -23.19
N ASN A 233 5.83 3.87 -23.19
CA ASN A 233 6.59 4.79 -22.34
C ASN A 233 6.32 4.62 -20.83
N ASN A 234 5.96 3.42 -20.37
CA ASN A 234 5.75 3.15 -18.95
C ASN A 234 7.08 2.81 -18.25
N THR A 235 7.15 3.11 -16.97
CA THR A 235 8.29 2.82 -16.10
C THR A 235 7.89 1.74 -15.09
N ILE A 236 8.56 0.60 -15.12
CA ILE A 236 8.26 -0.58 -14.30
C ILE A 236 9.52 -0.89 -13.48
N ILE A 237 9.54 -0.48 -12.21
CA ILE A 237 10.77 -0.52 -11.39
C ILE A 237 10.54 -1.25 -10.06
N ASN A 238 11.47 -2.13 -9.67
CA ASN A 238 11.45 -2.81 -8.38
C ASN A 238 10.15 -3.58 -8.12
N ASN A 239 9.53 -4.16 -9.14
CA ASN A 239 8.31 -4.96 -8.96
C ASN A 239 8.65 -6.45 -8.88
N THR A 240 7.73 -7.21 -8.28
CA THR A 240 7.80 -8.67 -8.15
C THR A 240 6.62 -9.32 -8.86
N ALA A 241 6.87 -10.28 -9.74
CA ALA A 241 5.84 -10.94 -10.56
C ALA A 241 6.11 -12.45 -10.69
N ASN A 242 5.80 -13.20 -9.63
CA ASN A 242 6.16 -14.61 -9.55
C ASN A 242 4.95 -15.55 -9.68
N SER A 243 5.19 -16.75 -10.18
CA SER A 243 4.20 -17.84 -10.14
C SER A 243 2.89 -17.51 -10.85
N ASN A 244 2.95 -16.69 -11.91
CA ASN A 244 1.85 -16.42 -12.83
C ASN A 244 1.99 -17.31 -14.08
N ASP A 245 1.05 -17.23 -15.03
CA ASP A 245 1.30 -17.80 -16.36
C ASP A 245 2.38 -16.99 -17.10
N TYR A 246 2.19 -15.67 -17.16
CA TYR A 246 3.16 -14.69 -17.63
C TYR A 246 3.48 -13.68 -16.53
N GLY A 247 4.76 -13.40 -16.30
CA GLY A 247 5.20 -12.45 -15.28
C GLY A 247 4.88 -11.00 -15.67
N ILE A 248 5.61 -10.47 -16.65
CA ILE A 248 5.42 -9.16 -17.25
C ILE A 248 5.26 -9.31 -18.76
N ASP A 249 4.10 -8.96 -19.28
CA ASP A 249 3.79 -9.00 -20.72
C ASP A 249 3.56 -7.60 -21.28
N LEU A 250 4.28 -7.26 -22.36
CA LEU A 250 4.29 -5.96 -23.03
C LEU A 250 3.68 -6.04 -24.44
N SER A 251 2.54 -6.72 -24.59
CA SER A 251 1.85 -6.90 -25.86
C SER A 251 1.54 -5.58 -26.57
N TYR A 252 1.96 -5.46 -27.83
CA TYR A 252 1.79 -4.27 -28.68
C TYR A 252 2.31 -2.96 -28.04
N SER A 253 3.22 -3.07 -27.06
CA SER A 253 3.70 -1.95 -26.27
C SER A 253 5.17 -1.64 -26.59
N SER A 254 5.52 -0.36 -26.57
CA SER A 254 6.83 0.15 -26.98
C SER A 254 7.40 1.16 -25.99
N ASN A 255 8.73 1.31 -25.99
CA ASN A 255 9.49 2.25 -25.17
C ASN A 255 9.24 2.13 -23.66
N ASN A 256 8.88 0.94 -23.16
CA ASN A 256 8.74 0.73 -21.72
C ASN A 256 10.12 0.47 -21.10
N ASN A 257 10.31 0.99 -19.88
CA ASN A 257 11.56 0.88 -19.12
C ASN A 257 11.37 -0.05 -17.92
N LEU A 258 11.93 -1.27 -17.96
CA LEU A 258 11.83 -2.24 -16.87
C LEU A 258 13.17 -2.31 -16.14
N ASN A 259 13.24 -1.83 -14.89
CA ASN A 259 14.48 -1.90 -14.10
C ASN A 259 14.31 -2.62 -12.77
N SER A 260 15.28 -3.45 -12.41
CA SER A 260 15.36 -4.06 -11.07
C SER A 260 14.11 -4.85 -10.69
N ASN A 261 13.39 -5.42 -11.67
CA ASN A 261 12.23 -6.27 -11.39
C ASN A 261 12.67 -7.71 -11.13
N PHE A 262 11.95 -8.38 -10.25
CA PHE A 262 12.13 -9.80 -9.93
C PHE A 262 10.94 -10.59 -10.49
N VAL A 263 11.19 -11.37 -11.54
CA VAL A 263 10.12 -12.01 -12.31
C VAL A 263 10.51 -13.46 -12.54
N CYS A 264 10.02 -14.37 -11.71
CA CYS A 264 10.50 -15.75 -11.64
C CYS A 264 9.38 -16.77 -11.46
N GLY A 265 9.63 -18.00 -11.91
CA GLY A 265 8.74 -19.13 -11.68
C GLY A 265 7.38 -18.98 -12.38
N ASN A 266 7.33 -18.21 -13.46
CA ASN A 266 6.14 -18.11 -14.30
C ASN A 266 6.07 -19.30 -15.27
N ILE A 267 4.85 -19.76 -15.58
CA ILE A 267 4.63 -20.99 -16.36
C ILE A 267 5.19 -20.83 -17.78
N ASN A 268 4.76 -19.80 -18.49
CA ASN A 268 5.16 -19.54 -19.87
C ASN A 268 6.38 -18.62 -19.97
N LEU A 269 6.22 -17.32 -19.75
CA LEU A 269 7.32 -16.35 -19.87
C LEU A 269 7.35 -15.45 -18.65
N ASP A 270 8.56 -15.21 -18.14
CA ASP A 270 8.79 -14.20 -17.13
C ASP A 270 8.61 -12.81 -17.75
N ILE A 271 9.32 -12.52 -18.83
CA ILE A 271 9.20 -11.23 -19.52
C ILE A 271 8.94 -11.47 -20.99
N ASN A 272 7.79 -11.01 -21.47
CA ASN A 272 7.42 -11.05 -22.87
C ASN A 272 7.44 -9.64 -23.49
N SER A 273 8.39 -9.40 -24.39
CA SER A 273 8.52 -8.13 -25.12
C SER A 273 8.52 -8.35 -26.64
N ASN A 274 7.37 -8.74 -27.17
CA ASN A 274 7.24 -9.23 -28.54
C ASN A 274 7.67 -8.22 -29.65
N ASN A 275 7.66 -6.93 -29.35
CA ASN A 275 8.01 -5.85 -30.29
C ASN A 275 9.47 -5.39 -30.20
N TRP A 276 10.28 -5.90 -29.26
CA TRP A 276 11.68 -5.50 -29.04
C TRP A 276 11.92 -4.01 -28.82
N GLN A 277 10.86 -3.25 -28.56
CA GLN A 277 10.91 -1.80 -28.42
C GLN A 277 10.98 -1.35 -26.96
N SER A 278 11.02 -2.27 -26.01
CA SER A 278 11.15 -1.98 -24.58
C SER A 278 12.51 -2.44 -24.07
N SER A 279 13.03 -1.80 -23.02
CA SER A 279 14.40 -2.00 -22.53
C SER A 279 14.49 -1.76 -21.03
N GLY A 280 15.61 -2.11 -20.42
CA GLY A 280 15.93 -1.72 -19.06
C GLY A 280 16.97 -2.65 -18.45
N ASP A 281 17.19 -2.54 -17.15
CA ASP A 281 18.41 -3.00 -16.48
C ASP A 281 18.18 -3.73 -15.17
N ASN A 282 19.09 -4.66 -14.86
CA ASN A 282 19.14 -5.34 -13.57
C ASN A 282 17.88 -6.15 -13.25
N ASN A 283 17.18 -6.67 -14.25
CA ASN A 283 16.03 -7.52 -14.01
C ASN A 283 16.49 -8.95 -13.68
N THR A 284 15.62 -9.70 -13.01
CA THR A 284 15.79 -11.12 -12.71
C THR A 284 14.72 -11.91 -13.43
N CYS A 285 15.11 -12.81 -14.35
CA CYS A 285 14.23 -13.74 -15.06
C CYS A 285 14.98 -14.93 -15.66
N ASP A 286 14.32 -16.07 -15.87
CA ASP A 286 14.83 -17.23 -16.62
C ASP A 286 14.21 -17.34 -18.02
N LYS A 287 12.91 -17.09 -18.18
CA LYS A 287 12.16 -17.20 -19.44
C LYS A 287 11.81 -15.83 -20.04
N ALA A 288 12.80 -15.16 -20.63
CA ALA A 288 12.58 -13.89 -21.32
C ALA A 288 12.47 -14.07 -22.84
N ASN A 289 11.33 -13.69 -23.41
CA ASN A 289 11.12 -13.68 -24.86
C ASN A 289 11.35 -12.28 -25.42
N LYS A 290 12.37 -12.14 -26.27
CA LYS A 290 12.73 -10.90 -26.99
C LYS A 290 13.03 -9.71 -26.07
N TRP A 291 13.06 -9.93 -24.76
CA TRP A 291 13.51 -8.96 -23.78
C TRP A 291 15.03 -8.91 -23.76
N LYS A 292 15.58 -7.69 -23.78
CA LYS A 292 17.02 -7.47 -23.66
C LYS A 292 17.29 -6.54 -22.48
N ASP A 293 17.92 -7.09 -21.45
CA ASP A 293 18.53 -6.28 -20.38
C ASP A 293 19.72 -5.52 -20.97
N SER A 294 19.74 -4.19 -20.86
CA SER A 294 20.62 -3.33 -21.66
C SER A 294 22.09 -3.49 -21.30
N ASN A 295 22.37 -3.95 -20.08
CA ASN A 295 23.69 -4.30 -19.58
C ASN A 295 24.21 -5.68 -20.02
N ILE A 296 23.46 -6.42 -20.87
CA ILE A 296 23.94 -7.66 -21.48
C ILE A 296 24.62 -7.34 -22.83
N THR A 297 25.93 -7.53 -22.89
CA THR A 297 26.77 -7.12 -24.02
C THR A 297 26.86 -8.18 -25.15
N THR A 298 26.42 -9.42 -24.92
CA THR A 298 26.67 -10.53 -25.86
C THR A 298 25.41 -11.25 -26.30
N GLY A 299 24.74 -10.80 -27.37
CA GLY A 299 23.75 -11.56 -28.16
C GLY A 299 22.58 -12.25 -27.42
N ALA A 300 22.50 -12.10 -26.10
CA ALA A 300 21.67 -12.87 -25.22
C ALA A 300 20.42 -12.06 -24.95
N ILE A 301 19.32 -12.62 -25.43
CA ILE A 301 17.97 -12.25 -25.06
C ILE A 301 17.78 -12.81 -23.64
N GLY A 302 17.39 -11.96 -22.69
CA GLY A 302 17.31 -12.35 -21.29
C GLY A 302 17.46 -11.20 -20.31
N CYS A 303 17.26 -11.53 -19.03
CA CYS A 303 17.57 -10.68 -17.88
C CYS A 303 19.04 -10.79 -17.47
N LYS A 304 19.60 -9.71 -16.90
CA LYS A 304 20.98 -9.69 -16.39
C LYS A 304 21.17 -10.73 -15.29
N TRP A 305 20.23 -10.79 -14.37
CA TRP A 305 20.20 -11.78 -13.32
C TRP A 305 19.31 -12.92 -13.79
N LYS A 306 19.84 -14.14 -13.74
CA LYS A 306 18.99 -15.31 -13.91
C LYS A 306 18.23 -15.54 -12.63
N CYS A 307 16.97 -15.95 -12.75
CA CYS A 307 16.26 -16.45 -11.59
C CYS A 307 17.09 -17.57 -10.98
N GLN A 308 17.59 -17.33 -9.79
CA GLN A 308 17.77 -18.39 -8.83
C GLN A 308 16.35 -18.71 -8.37
N ILE A 309 15.57 -19.39 -9.22
CA ILE A 309 14.54 -20.25 -8.66
C ILE A 309 15.41 -21.27 -7.96
N ASN A 310 15.66 -21.06 -6.67
CA ASN A 310 16.26 -22.08 -5.86
C ASN A 310 15.26 -23.23 -5.97
N LYS A 311 15.56 -24.16 -6.89
CA LYS A 311 15.49 -25.58 -6.55
C LYS A 311 16.01 -25.66 -5.14
N ALA A 312 15.27 -26.27 -4.23
CA ALA A 312 15.64 -26.29 -2.84
C ALA A 312 17.11 -26.68 -2.83
N ASN A 313 17.88 -25.82 -2.21
CA ASN A 313 19.32 -25.92 -2.26
C ASN A 313 19.93 -25.69 -0.90
N ASP A 314 19.10 -25.43 0.11
CA ASP A 314 19.51 -25.40 1.48
C ASP A 314 18.58 -26.19 2.39
N ILE A 315 19.04 -26.35 3.63
CA ILE A 315 18.39 -27.17 4.63
C ILE A 315 17.07 -26.54 5.14
N PHE A 316 16.87 -25.23 4.97
CA PHE A 316 15.63 -24.56 5.38
C PHE A 316 14.50 -24.88 4.41
N ASP A 317 14.80 -25.08 3.13
CA ASP A 317 13.82 -25.56 2.17
C ASP A 317 13.33 -26.98 2.51
N ALA A 318 14.23 -27.86 2.97
CA ALA A 318 13.89 -29.21 3.42
C ALA A 318 12.99 -29.17 4.68
N VAL A 319 13.23 -28.23 5.59
CA VAL A 319 12.38 -28.00 6.76
C VAL A 319 10.98 -27.54 6.34
N GLU A 320 10.89 -26.60 5.40
CA GLU A 320 9.60 -26.10 4.91
C GLU A 320 8.77 -27.19 4.20
N MET A 321 9.41 -28.09 3.45
CA MET A 321 8.75 -29.28 2.89
C MET A 321 8.24 -30.23 3.98
N LEU A 322 8.99 -30.38 5.09
CA LEU A 322 8.56 -31.19 6.23
C LEU A 322 7.39 -30.54 6.99
N GLU A 323 7.37 -29.22 7.13
CA GLU A 323 6.24 -28.46 7.70
C GLU A 323 4.97 -28.64 6.85
N TYR A 324 5.11 -28.69 5.53
CA TYR A 324 4.00 -29.03 4.63
C TYR A 324 3.50 -30.46 4.84
N LEU A 325 4.41 -31.43 4.80
CA LEU A 325 4.09 -32.85 4.95
C LEU A 325 3.51 -33.20 6.34
N SER A 326 3.89 -32.44 7.38
CA SER A 326 3.35 -32.58 8.73
C SER A 326 1.98 -31.91 8.90
N GLY A 327 1.55 -31.10 7.93
CA GLY A 327 0.32 -30.29 8.01
C GLY A 327 0.45 -29.04 8.88
N GLU A 328 1.67 -28.68 9.31
CA GLU A 328 1.94 -27.43 10.04
C GLU A 328 1.90 -26.21 9.11
N LYS A 329 2.01 -26.42 7.79
CA LYS A 329 1.98 -25.37 6.78
C LYS A 329 1.18 -25.79 5.55
N GLU A 330 0.27 -24.92 5.11
CA GLU A 330 -0.51 -25.12 3.87
C GLU A 330 0.35 -24.90 2.62
N LEU A 331 0.02 -25.58 1.51
CA LEU A 331 0.77 -25.50 0.24
C LEU A 331 0.93 -24.04 -0.26
N GLU A 332 -0.12 -23.25 -0.14
CA GLU A 332 -0.17 -21.84 -0.54
C GLU A 332 0.70 -20.92 0.31
N ASN A 333 1.11 -21.38 1.51
CA ASN A 333 1.92 -20.63 2.47
C ASN A 333 3.40 -21.01 2.42
N LEU A 334 3.79 -21.97 1.57
CA LEU A 334 5.20 -22.23 1.29
C LEU A 334 5.81 -21.02 0.55
N THR A 335 7.11 -20.82 0.73
CA THR A 335 7.84 -19.68 0.17
C THR A 335 7.79 -19.65 -1.38
N TYR A 336 7.69 -20.82 -2.02
CA TYR A 336 7.63 -21.00 -3.48
C TYR A 336 6.58 -22.01 -4.00
N PRO A 337 5.27 -21.83 -3.77
CA PRO A 337 4.24 -22.88 -3.91
C PRO A 337 4.17 -23.56 -5.29
N LYS A 338 4.55 -22.84 -6.36
CA LYS A 338 4.57 -23.35 -7.75
C LYS A 338 5.95 -23.81 -8.24
N ALA A 339 6.97 -23.76 -7.39
CA ALA A 339 8.33 -24.19 -7.70
C ALA A 339 8.86 -25.28 -6.76
N TYR A 340 8.00 -25.95 -5.99
CA TYR A 340 8.45 -27.02 -5.07
C TYR A 340 8.70 -28.37 -5.75
N TYR A 341 9.63 -29.06 -5.10
CA TYR A 341 10.52 -30.10 -5.57
C TYR A 341 9.83 -31.44 -5.52
N ASP A 342 9.36 -31.80 -6.68
CA ASP A 342 9.18 -33.17 -7.06
C ASP A 342 10.45 -33.52 -7.88
N LEU A 343 11.43 -34.11 -7.19
CA LEU A 343 12.74 -34.42 -7.75
C LEU A 343 12.66 -35.56 -8.78
N ASN A 344 11.53 -36.27 -8.81
CA ASN A 344 11.20 -37.34 -9.74
C ASN A 344 10.18 -36.94 -10.84
N ASN A 345 9.73 -35.69 -10.89
CA ASN A 345 8.70 -35.16 -11.81
C ASN A 345 7.33 -35.92 -11.79
N ASP A 346 6.85 -36.42 -10.65
CA ASP A 346 5.52 -37.03 -10.41
C ASP A 346 4.37 -36.10 -9.91
N GLU A 347 4.60 -34.80 -9.83
CA GLU A 347 3.71 -33.72 -9.35
C GLU A 347 3.28 -33.79 -7.87
N VAL A 348 3.96 -34.58 -7.03
CA VAL A 348 3.63 -34.73 -5.60
C VAL A 348 4.87 -34.46 -4.72
N ILE A 349 4.75 -33.58 -3.72
CA ILE A 349 5.79 -33.44 -2.70
C ILE A 349 5.72 -34.64 -1.76
N THR A 350 6.79 -35.42 -1.68
CA THR A 350 6.90 -36.56 -0.78
C THR A 350 8.12 -36.45 0.14
N LEU A 351 8.18 -37.33 1.14
CA LEU A 351 9.37 -37.46 1.98
C LEU A 351 10.61 -37.89 1.17
N PHE A 352 10.44 -38.56 0.03
CA PHE A 352 11.56 -38.94 -0.84
C PHE A 352 12.19 -37.71 -1.51
N ASP A 353 11.38 -36.71 -1.84
CA ASP A 353 11.89 -35.45 -2.37
C ASP A 353 12.70 -34.68 -1.32
N VAL A 354 12.24 -34.69 -0.07
CA VAL A 354 13.01 -34.11 1.06
C VAL A 354 14.36 -34.79 1.20
N PHE A 355 14.41 -36.13 1.10
CA PHE A 355 15.68 -36.86 1.21
C PHE A 355 16.60 -36.63 0.02
N ALA A 356 16.09 -36.65 -1.21
CA ALA A 356 16.90 -36.40 -2.40
C ALA A 356 17.39 -34.94 -2.46
N LEU A 357 16.66 -34.00 -1.84
CA LEU A 357 17.12 -32.65 -1.60
C LEU A 357 18.27 -32.62 -0.59
N ILE A 358 18.10 -33.23 0.60
CA ILE A 358 19.15 -33.28 1.62
C ILE A 358 20.42 -33.95 1.08
N ASP A 359 20.28 -35.02 0.29
CA ASP A 359 21.39 -35.70 -0.37
C ASP A 359 22.10 -34.78 -1.37
N ASN A 360 21.36 -34.06 -2.21
CA ASN A 360 21.93 -33.04 -3.10
C ASN A 360 22.72 -31.98 -2.32
N ILE A 361 22.16 -31.45 -1.23
CA ILE A 361 22.83 -30.44 -0.38
C ILE A 361 24.13 -31.01 0.21
N ALA A 362 24.09 -32.26 0.69
CA ALA A 362 25.25 -32.91 1.30
C ALA A 362 26.36 -33.27 0.29
N THR A 363 26.01 -33.49 -0.98
CA THR A 363 26.93 -33.99 -2.01
C THR A 363 27.44 -32.92 -2.98
N SER A 364 26.84 -31.73 -3.02
CA SER A 364 27.18 -30.65 -3.97
C SER A 364 28.37 -29.75 -3.55
N ASN A 365 29.40 -30.33 -2.92
CA ASN A 365 30.67 -29.65 -2.59
C ASN A 365 31.64 -29.56 -3.78
#